data_AF-A0A5N7K136-F1
#
_entry.id   AF-A0A5N7K136-F1
#
_cell.length_a   1.000
_cell.length_b   1.000
_cell.length_c   1.000
_cell.angle_alpha   90.00
_cell.angle_beta   90.00
_cell.angle_gamma   90.00
#
_symmetry.space_group_name_H-M   'P 1'
#
loop_
_entity.id
_entity.type
_entity.pdbx_description
1 polymer ?
#
loop_
_entity_poly.entity_id
_entity_poly.type
_entity_poly.pdbx_seq_one_letter_code
_entity_poly.pdbx_strand_id
1 'polypeptide(L)'
;MTTTLAHYINDQRVSRDDRYQDVYNPATGEVTGRVALASRQTVGEAVDAAQAAFAGWADTPPIRRARVLFEYLHLLRERKDDLARIIVAEHGKVFTDAQGE
;
A
#
# COMPACT_ATOMS: atom_id res chain seq x y z
N MET A 1 2.66 0.97 -20.82
CA MET A 1 1.36 0.81 -20.14
C MET A 1 1.49 1.41 -18.76
N THR A 2 0.61 2.34 -18.38
CA THR A 2 0.66 3.03 -17.08
C THR A 2 0.25 2.07 -15.96
N THR A 3 1.13 1.86 -14.97
CA THR A 3 0.83 1.02 -13.80
C THR A 3 -0.35 1.61 -13.03
N THR A 4 -1.34 0.78 -12.71
CA THR A 4 -2.49 1.20 -11.88
C THR A 4 -2.27 0.77 -10.44
N LEU A 5 -2.19 1.73 -9.52
CA LEU A 5 -2.15 1.50 -8.08
C LEU A 5 -3.58 1.30 -7.58
N ALA A 6 -3.94 0.04 -7.34
CA ALA A 6 -5.26 -0.37 -6.86
C ALA A 6 -5.30 -0.41 -5.32
N HIS A 7 -6.50 -0.29 -4.75
CA HIS A 7 -6.75 -0.58 -3.34
C HIS A 7 -6.55 -2.08 -3.06
N TYR A 8 -6.25 -2.44 -1.82
CA TYR A 8 -6.23 -3.84 -1.37
C TYR A 8 -7.27 -4.02 -0.28
N ILE A 9 -8.38 -4.69 -0.59
CA ILE A 9 -9.54 -4.85 0.28
C ILE A 9 -9.93 -6.32 0.32
N ASN A 10 -9.99 -6.91 1.52
CA ASN A 10 -10.39 -8.30 1.74
C ASN A 10 -9.66 -9.30 0.81
N ASP A 11 -8.33 -9.22 0.81
CA ASP A 11 -7.43 -10.03 -0.02
C ASP A 11 -7.58 -9.87 -1.55
N GLN A 12 -8.15 -8.75 -2.00
CA GLN A 12 -8.35 -8.47 -3.43
C GLN A 12 -7.87 -7.08 -3.82
N ARG A 13 -7.36 -6.96 -5.06
CA ARG A 13 -7.06 -5.67 -5.68
C ARG A 13 -8.33 -5.04 -6.24
N VAL A 14 -8.64 -3.81 -5.83
CA VAL A 14 -9.87 -3.08 -6.19
C VAL A 14 -9.53 -1.75 -6.86
N SER A 15 -9.99 -1.55 -8.10
CA SER A 15 -9.77 -0.30 -8.87
C SER A 15 -10.94 0.07 -9.78
N ARG A 16 -12.17 -0.26 -9.38
CA ARG A 16 -13.39 -0.20 -10.22
C ARG A 16 -14.18 1.12 -10.17
N ASP A 17 -13.71 2.12 -9.42
CA ASP A 17 -14.42 3.40 -9.25
C ASP A 17 -14.23 4.37 -10.43
N ASP A 18 -13.55 3.95 -11.51
CA ASP A 18 -13.25 4.69 -12.75
C ASP A 18 -12.67 6.11 -12.58
N ARG A 19 -12.25 6.44 -11.35
CA ARG A 19 -11.57 7.67 -10.98
C ARG A 19 -10.13 7.38 -10.67
N TYR A 20 -9.24 8.12 -11.33
CA TYR A 20 -7.81 7.98 -11.17
C TYR A 20 -7.15 9.35 -11.01
N GLN A 21 -6.02 9.36 -10.32
CA GLN A 21 -5.10 10.49 -10.28
C GLN A 21 -3.75 10.03 -10.80
N ASP A 22 -3.12 10.84 -11.63
CA ASP A 22 -1.79 10.56 -12.14
C ASP A 22 -0.75 10.65 -11.03
N VAL A 23 0.19 9.71 -11.04
CA VAL A 23 1.40 9.72 -10.19
C VAL A 23 2.54 10.19 -11.08
N TYR A 24 3.19 11.26 -10.65
CA TYR A 24 4.25 11.91 -11.41
C TYR A 24 5.61 11.56 -10.85
N ASN A 25 6.60 11.40 -11.72
CA ASN A 25 8.00 11.48 -11.33
C ASN A 25 8.33 12.96 -11.05
N PRO A 26 8.69 13.35 -9.82
CA PRO A 26 8.93 14.74 -9.47
C PRO A 26 10.18 15.33 -10.15
N ALA A 27 11.12 14.50 -10.59
CA ALA A 27 12.35 14.96 -11.26
C ALA A 27 12.15 15.25 -12.75
N THR A 28 11.24 14.54 -13.43
CA THR A 28 11.01 14.67 -14.88
C THR A 28 9.66 15.29 -15.24
N GLY A 29 8.69 15.28 -14.31
CA GLY A 29 7.31 15.69 -14.56
C GLY A 29 6.48 14.66 -15.35
N GLU A 30 7.04 13.50 -15.67
CA GLU A 30 6.36 12.46 -16.44
C GLU A 30 5.41 11.63 -15.56
N VAL A 31 4.31 11.16 -16.14
CA VAL A 31 3.38 10.24 -15.47
C VAL A 31 3.98 8.84 -15.42
N THR A 32 4.21 8.31 -14.22
CA THR A 32 4.77 6.97 -13.98
C THR A 32 3.70 5.93 -13.66
N GLY A 33 2.54 6.38 -13.21
CA GLY A 33 1.45 5.52 -12.78
C GLY A 33 0.15 6.30 -12.62
N ARG A 34 -0.91 5.60 -12.24
CA ARG A 34 -2.17 6.22 -11.82
C ARG A 34 -2.71 5.52 -10.58
N VAL A 35 -3.15 6.28 -9.59
CA VAL A 35 -3.77 5.75 -8.36
C VAL A 35 -5.29 5.77 -8.49
N ALA A 36 -5.93 4.65 -8.14
CA ALA A 36 -7.39 4.58 -8.07
C ALA A 36 -7.90 5.42 -6.90
N LEU A 37 -8.86 6.30 -7.15
CA LEU A 37 -9.48 7.13 -6.11
C LEU A 37 -10.75 6.44 -5.61
N ALA A 38 -10.73 6.00 -4.36
CA ALA A 38 -11.86 5.27 -3.77
C ALA A 38 -13.14 6.13 -3.73
N SER A 39 -14.27 5.53 -4.13
CA SER A 39 -15.59 6.09 -3.84
C SER A 39 -15.97 5.88 -2.37
N ARG A 40 -17.01 6.57 -1.91
CA ARG A 40 -17.58 6.33 -0.57
C ARG A 40 -18.01 4.87 -0.39
N GLN A 41 -18.52 4.24 -1.46
CA GLN A 41 -18.92 2.84 -1.44
C GLN A 41 -17.71 1.93 -1.23
N THR A 42 -16.64 2.11 -2.00
CA THR A 42 -15.40 1.32 -1.86
C THR A 42 -14.79 1.47 -0.47
N VAL A 43 -14.82 2.68 0.11
CA VAL A 43 -14.41 2.88 1.51
C VAL A 43 -15.31 2.10 2.47
N GLY A 44 -16.63 2.11 2.26
CA GLY A 44 -17.59 1.33 3.05
C GLY A 44 -17.27 -0.16 3.03
N GLU A 45 -16.96 -0.73 1.86
CA GLU A 45 -16.56 -2.14 1.74
C GLU A 45 -15.27 -2.46 2.51
N ALA A 46 -14.29 -1.55 2.50
CA ALA A 46 -13.08 -1.71 3.29
C ALA A 46 -13.37 -1.73 4.81
N VAL A 47 -14.28 -0.87 5.26
CA VAL A 47 -14.74 -0.82 6.65
C VAL A 47 -15.50 -2.09 7.03
N ASP A 48 -16.43 -2.54 6.18
CA ASP A 48 -17.22 -3.75 6.43
C ASP A 48 -16.34 -4.99 6.49
N ALA A 49 -15.35 -5.11 5.59
CA ALA A 49 -14.38 -6.20 5.61
C ALA A 49 -13.54 -6.19 6.89
N ALA A 50 -13.04 -5.02 7.31
CA ALA A 50 -12.28 -4.88 8.55
C ALA A 50 -13.13 -5.24 9.79
N GLN A 51 -14.39 -4.79 9.83
CA GLN A 51 -15.32 -5.08 10.92
C GLN A 51 -15.64 -6.58 11.00
N ALA A 52 -15.83 -7.25 9.87
CA ALA A 52 -16.06 -8.69 9.81
C ALA A 52 -14.83 -9.50 10.28
N ALA A 53 -13.62 -9.07 9.90
CA ALA A 53 -12.37 -9.73 10.32
C ALA A 53 -12.03 -9.50 11.80
N PHE A 54 -12.52 -8.42 12.40
CA PHE A 54 -12.10 -7.96 13.72
C PHE A 54 -12.30 -9.00 14.83
N ALA A 55 -13.44 -9.71 14.86
CA ALA A 55 -13.71 -10.69 15.92
C ALA A 55 -12.67 -11.82 15.94
N GLY A 56 -12.35 -12.39 14.77
CA GLY A 56 -11.33 -13.44 14.66
C GLY A 56 -9.91 -12.92 14.93
N TRP A 57 -9.61 -11.69 14.51
CA TRP A 57 -8.33 -11.06 14.81
C TRP A 57 -8.15 -10.76 16.31
N ALA A 58 -9.20 -10.29 16.98
CA ALA A 58 -9.20 -9.99 18.41
C ALA A 58 -8.99 -11.26 19.25
N ASP A 59 -9.62 -12.36 18.85
CA ASP A 59 -9.47 -13.68 19.51
C ASP A 59 -8.11 -14.34 19.23
N THR A 60 -7.41 -13.92 18.18
CA THR A 60 -6.08 -14.46 17.85
C THR A 60 -5.08 -14.19 18.99
N PRO A 61 -4.41 -15.21 19.55
CA PRO A 61 -3.48 -15.02 20.66
C PRO A 61 -2.38 -13.97 20.37
N PRO A 62 -1.98 -13.13 21.35
CA PRO A 62 -1.00 -12.07 21.12
C PRO A 62 0.30 -12.52 20.44
N ILE A 63 0.81 -13.71 20.80
CA ILE A 63 2.02 -14.28 20.19
C ILE A 63 1.85 -14.58 18.70
N ARG A 64 0.64 -14.97 18.25
CA ARG A 64 0.37 -15.21 16.83
C ARG A 64 0.30 -13.89 16.06
N ARG A 65 -0.33 -12.85 16.62
CA ARG A 65 -0.33 -11.50 16.02
C ARG A 65 1.08 -10.94 15.91
N ALA A 66 1.91 -11.15 16.93
CA ALA A 66 3.33 -10.74 16.90
C ALA A 66 4.10 -11.42 15.77
N ARG A 67 3.86 -12.71 15.49
CA ARG A 67 4.51 -13.41 14.36
C ARG A 67 4.20 -12.77 13.01
N VAL A 68 2.95 -12.33 12.78
CA VAL A 68 2.59 -11.60 11.55
C VAL A 68 3.40 -10.31 11.42
N LEU A 69 3.55 -9.54 12.51
CA LEU A 69 4.34 -8.32 12.51
C LEU A 69 5.84 -8.57 12.31
N PHE A 70 6.37 -9.69 12.84
CA PHE A 70 7.76 -10.09 12.61
C PHE A 70 8.03 -10.51 11.17
N GLU A 71 7.10 -11.25 10.55
CA GLU A 71 7.19 -11.56 9.12
C GLU A 71 7.11 -10.30 8.26
N TYR A 72 6.20 -9.38 8.60
CA TYR A 72 6.15 -8.07 7.95
C TYR A 72 7.49 -7.32 8.06
N LEU A 73 8.09 -7.26 9.26
CA LEU A 73 9.41 -6.64 9.45
C LEU A 73 10.52 -7.36 8.67
N HIS A 74 10.47 -8.68 8.58
CA HIS A 74 11.42 -9.47 7.80
C HIS A 74 11.34 -9.09 6.31
N LEU A 75 10.13 -9.06 5.75
CA LEU A 75 9.88 -8.67 4.36
C LEU A 75 10.31 -7.22 4.08
N LEU A 76 10.03 -6.28 5.00
CA LEU A 76 10.49 -4.90 4.87
C LEU A 76 12.02 -4.80 4.78
N ARG A 77 12.74 -5.56 5.63
CA ARG A 77 14.21 -5.57 5.63
C ARG A 77 14.77 -6.21 4.36
N GLU A 78 14.20 -7.32 3.93
CA GLU A 78 14.61 -8.01 2.70
C GLU A 78 14.42 -7.12 1.46
N ARG A 79 13.33 -6.34 1.43
CA ARG A 79 12.96 -5.49 0.29
C ARG A 79 13.35 -4.02 0.47
N LYS A 80 14.21 -3.71 1.45
CA LYS A 80 14.56 -2.33 1.84
C LYS A 80 14.94 -1.45 0.66
N ASP A 81 15.87 -1.92 -0.19
CA ASP A 81 16.35 -1.11 -1.31
C ASP A 81 15.29 -0.94 -2.40
N ASP A 82 14.42 -1.93 -2.61
CA ASP A 82 13.30 -1.82 -3.54
C ASP A 82 12.29 -0.77 -3.06
N LEU A 83 11.96 -0.79 -1.76
CA LEU A 83 11.07 0.19 -1.13
C LEU A 83 11.66 1.60 -1.19
N ALA A 84 12.95 1.75 -0.90
CA ALA A 84 13.64 3.03 -1.03
C ALA A 84 13.60 3.57 -2.47
N ARG A 85 13.77 2.72 -3.49
CA ARG A 85 13.62 3.14 -4.90
C ARG A 85 12.19 3.61 -5.21
N ILE A 86 11.17 2.96 -4.67
CA ILE A 86 9.76 3.40 -4.82
C ILE A 86 9.58 4.78 -4.19
N ILE A 87 10.05 4.98 -2.95
CA ILE A 87 9.96 6.28 -2.25
C ILE A 87 10.64 7.39 -3.05
N VAL A 88 11.85 7.15 -3.58
CA VAL A 88 12.56 8.11 -4.45
C VAL A 88 11.74 8.44 -5.70
N ALA A 89 11.17 7.42 -6.35
CA ALA A 89 10.41 7.62 -7.58
C ALA A 89 9.12 8.45 -7.38
N GLU A 90 8.50 8.36 -6.20
CA GLU A 90 7.25 9.06 -5.89
C GLU A 90 7.47 10.43 -5.23
N HIS A 91 8.52 10.59 -4.41
CA HIS A 91 8.74 11.79 -3.58
C HIS A 91 9.97 12.61 -3.97
N GLY A 92 10.87 12.08 -4.82
CA GLY A 92 12.06 12.79 -5.28
C GLY A 92 13.16 12.95 -4.24
N LYS A 93 13.07 12.22 -3.11
CA LYS A 93 14.10 12.19 -2.08
C LYS A 93 15.40 11.56 -2.58
N VAL A 94 16.51 11.82 -1.89
CA VAL A 94 17.78 11.11 -2.15
C VAL A 94 17.67 9.67 -1.63
N PHE A 95 18.22 8.69 -2.36
CA PHE A 95 18.10 7.27 -2.03
C PHE A 95 18.52 6.93 -0.59
N THR A 96 19.61 7.51 -0.10
CA THR A 96 20.09 7.28 1.27
C THR A 96 19.14 7.82 2.33
N ASP A 97 18.40 8.88 2.04
CA ASP A 97 17.33 9.41 2.91
C ASP A 97 16.12 8.46 2.88
N ALA A 98 15.71 8.01 1.69
CA ALA A 98 14.64 7.03 1.51
C ALA A 98 14.95 5.65 2.13
N GLN A 99 16.22 5.28 2.32
CA GLN A 99 16.63 4.07 3.06
C GLN A 99 16.49 4.20 4.59
N GLY A 100 16.37 5.43 5.12
CA GLY A 100 16.23 5.70 6.55
C GLY A 100 14.78 5.76 7.04
N GLU A 101 13.83 5.93 6.11
CA GLU A 101 12.38 5.92 6.32
C GLU A 101 11.83 4.48 6.45
#